data_AF-A0A841GLW0-F1
#
_entry.id   AF-A0A841GLW0-F1
#
_cell.length_a   1.000
_cell.length_b   1.000
_cell.length_c   1.000
_cell.angle_alpha   90.00
_cell.angle_beta   90.00
_cell.angle_gamma   90.00
#
_symmetry.space_group_name_H-M   'P 1'
#
loop_
_entity.id
_entity.type
_entity.pdbx_description
1 polymer ?
#
loop_
_entity_poly.entity_id
_entity_poly.type
_entity_poly.pdbx_seq_one_letter_code
_entity_poly.pdbx_strand_id
1 'polypeptide(L)'
;MSGAKQQYDELIALRAWDKETQIRFFLEYAEEYQLSAHFLSFLAQKPVATVKTLTRSDNYSTEQLIEILSKNEAITRIIREQAMTTPISNPWTERIMLACIAEWMSISVEPDNALQLRELLTYFNEKHAYFLRAMNKTTIDANDEVSDKYRFGARG
;
A
#
# COMPACT_ATOMS: atom_id res chain seq x y z
N MET A 1 -15.45 18.82 16.20
CA MET A 1 -16.42 18.56 15.12
C MET A 1 -17.13 17.26 15.48
N SER A 2 -18.41 17.30 15.87
CA SER A 2 -19.19 16.06 16.02
C SER A 2 -19.47 15.53 14.61
N GLY A 3 -19.16 14.25 14.37
CA GLY A 3 -19.42 13.63 13.08
C GLY A 3 -20.92 13.50 12.82
N ALA A 4 -21.33 13.43 11.55
CA ALA A 4 -22.73 13.28 11.15
C ALA A 4 -23.44 12.11 11.88
N LYS A 5 -22.70 11.04 12.18
CA LYS A 5 -23.18 9.90 12.97
C LYS A 5 -23.61 10.30 14.39
N GLN A 6 -22.82 11.13 15.06
CA GLN A 6 -23.11 11.53 16.45
C GLN A 6 -24.36 12.42 16.52
N GLN A 7 -24.53 13.33 15.56
CA GLN A 7 -25.72 14.17 15.45
C GLN A 7 -26.98 13.34 15.14
N TYR A 8 -26.84 12.31 14.32
CA TYR A 8 -27.91 11.36 14.03
C TYR A 8 -28.33 10.56 15.27
N ASP A 9 -27.37 10.02 16.01
CA ASP A 9 -27.62 9.25 17.24
C ASP A 9 -28.31 10.11 18.31
N GLU A 10 -27.90 11.37 18.48
CA GLU A 10 -28.54 12.33 19.39
C GLU A 10 -29.97 12.67 18.97
N LEU A 11 -30.22 12.86 17.66
CA LEU A 11 -31.53 13.20 17.14
C LEU A 11 -32.52 12.05 17.27
N ILE A 12 -32.08 10.81 17.04
CA ILE A 12 -32.92 9.63 17.24
C ILE A 12 -33.23 9.42 18.72
N ALA A 13 -32.24 9.59 19.60
CA ALA A 13 -32.45 9.50 21.04
C ALA A 13 -33.46 10.55 21.53
N LEU A 14 -33.41 11.78 21.00
CA LEU A 14 -34.36 12.85 21.32
C LEU A 14 -35.77 12.58 20.80
N ARG A 15 -35.90 11.99 19.60
CA ARG A 15 -37.18 11.80 18.91
C ARG A 15 -37.83 10.44 19.17
N ALA A 16 -37.10 9.50 19.78
CA ALA A 16 -37.53 8.13 20.05
C ALA A 16 -38.13 7.41 18.83
N TRP A 17 -37.60 7.71 17.63
CA TRP A 17 -38.08 7.09 16.40
C TRP A 17 -37.66 5.62 16.33
N ASP A 18 -38.61 4.75 16.01
CA ASP A 18 -38.33 3.37 15.67
C ASP A 18 -37.63 3.27 14.31
N LYS A 19 -37.04 2.10 14.02
CA LYS A 19 -36.26 1.87 12.80
C LYS A 19 -37.08 2.03 11.53
N GLU A 20 -38.36 1.68 11.55
CA GLU A 20 -39.23 1.73 10.38
C GLU A 20 -39.58 3.18 10.03
N THR A 21 -39.86 4.00 11.04
CA THR A 21 -40.05 5.45 10.88
C THR A 21 -38.80 6.14 10.34
N GLN A 22 -37.61 5.77 10.82
CA GLN A 22 -36.34 6.33 10.30
C GLN A 22 -36.11 5.97 8.83
N ILE A 23 -36.38 4.72 8.45
CA ILE A 23 -36.26 4.26 7.05
C ILE A 23 -37.24 5.01 6.16
N ARG A 24 -38.48 5.21 6.60
CA ARG A 24 -39.49 5.94 5.82
C ARG A 24 -39.07 7.38 5.54
N PHE A 25 -38.64 8.13 6.55
CA PHE A 25 -38.17 9.50 6.37
C PHE A 25 -36.91 9.58 5.49
N PHE A 26 -36.02 8.60 5.59
CA PHE A 26 -34.87 8.52 4.70
C PHE A 26 -35.27 8.30 3.24
N LEU A 27 -36.26 7.45 2.98
CA LEU A 27 -36.77 7.20 1.63
C LEU A 27 -37.49 8.43 1.06
N GLU A 28 -38.31 9.11 1.86
CA GLU A 28 -38.96 10.38 1.48
C GLU A 28 -37.90 11.44 1.12
N TYR A 29 -36.86 11.60 1.95
CA TYR A 29 -35.74 12.49 1.69
C TYR A 29 -34.94 12.09 0.43
N ALA A 30 -34.71 10.80 0.23
CA ALA A 30 -33.98 10.30 -0.93
C ALA A 30 -34.74 10.52 -2.26
N GLU A 31 -36.07 10.46 -2.22
CA GLU A 31 -36.93 10.76 -3.37
C GLU A 31 -36.99 12.27 -3.64
N GLU A 32 -37.24 13.09 -2.61
CA GLU A 32 -37.34 14.55 -2.71
C GLU A 32 -36.07 15.18 -3.31
N TYR A 33 -34.91 14.68 -2.93
CA TYR A 33 -33.61 15.21 -3.37
C TYR A 33 -32.96 14.39 -4.48
N GLN A 34 -33.68 13.43 -5.09
CA GLN A 34 -33.16 12.54 -6.15
C GLN A 34 -31.79 11.91 -5.79
N LEU A 35 -31.60 11.56 -4.52
CA LEU A 35 -30.31 11.06 -4.02
C LEU A 35 -29.92 9.74 -4.67
N SER A 36 -30.89 8.96 -5.14
CA SER A 36 -30.67 7.77 -5.95
C SER A 36 -29.89 8.08 -7.23
N ALA A 37 -30.30 9.11 -7.99
CA ALA A 37 -29.62 9.53 -9.21
C ALA A 37 -28.22 10.11 -8.92
N HIS A 38 -28.10 10.91 -7.85
CA HIS A 38 -26.81 11.43 -7.39
C HIS A 38 -25.85 10.31 -6.96
N PHE A 39 -26.35 9.32 -6.22
CA PHE A 39 -25.56 8.18 -5.78
C PHE A 39 -25.10 7.31 -6.95
N LEU A 40 -25.98 7.03 -7.91
CA LEU A 40 -25.61 6.29 -9.13
C LEU A 40 -24.56 7.05 -9.96
N SER A 41 -24.69 8.37 -10.06
CA SER A 41 -23.70 9.21 -10.74
C SER A 41 -22.36 9.23 -10.01
N PHE A 42 -22.37 9.32 -8.68
CA PHE A 42 -21.17 9.20 -7.84
C PHE A 42 -20.50 7.83 -8.00
N LEU A 43 -21.28 6.75 -8.06
CA LEU A 43 -20.76 5.42 -8.33
C LEU A 43 -20.18 5.30 -9.74
N ALA A 44 -20.82 5.88 -10.75
CA ALA A 44 -20.31 5.91 -12.12
C ALA A 44 -18.99 6.70 -12.26
N GLN A 45 -18.74 7.66 -11.36
CA GLN A 45 -17.47 8.39 -11.28
C GLN A 45 -16.37 7.63 -10.54
N LYS A 46 -16.71 6.54 -9.82
CA LYS A 46 -15.67 5.69 -9.23
C LYS A 46 -14.96 4.93 -10.35
N PRO A 47 -13.63 4.80 -10.27
CA PRO A 47 -12.90 4.02 -11.24
C PRO A 47 -13.48 2.61 -11.25
N VAL A 48 -13.88 2.14 -12.44
CA VAL A 48 -14.19 0.73 -12.66
C VAL A 48 -12.98 -0.04 -12.16
N ALA A 49 -13.17 -0.98 -11.23
CA ALA A 49 -12.12 -1.90 -10.84
C ALA A 49 -11.70 -2.64 -12.10
N THR A 50 -10.61 -2.21 -12.73
CA THR A 50 -9.99 -2.94 -13.82
C THR A 50 -9.58 -4.26 -13.22
N VAL A 51 -10.30 -5.31 -13.59
CA VAL A 51 -9.87 -6.68 -13.36
C VAL A 51 -8.59 -6.82 -14.17
N LYS A 52 -7.44 -6.52 -13.54
CA LYS A 52 -6.15 -6.93 -14.07
C LYS A 52 -6.27 -8.44 -14.20
N THR A 53 -6.32 -8.94 -15.43
CA THR A 53 -6.18 -10.37 -15.70
C THR A 53 -4.80 -10.77 -15.20
N LEU A 54 -4.77 -11.30 -13.97
CA LEU A 54 -3.55 -11.75 -13.34
C LEU A 54 -3.10 -13.04 -14.04
N THR A 55 -1.86 -13.05 -14.51
CA THR A 55 -1.23 -14.29 -14.99
C THR A 55 -0.93 -15.16 -13.78
N ARG A 56 -1.38 -16.42 -13.76
CA ARG A 56 -1.10 -17.33 -12.65
C ARG A 56 0.40 -17.64 -12.56
N SER A 57 0.92 -17.73 -11.34
CA SER A 57 2.31 -18.12 -11.04
C SER A 57 2.67 -19.51 -11.54
N ASP A 58 1.71 -20.40 -11.76
CA ASP A 58 1.91 -21.79 -12.18
C ASP A 58 2.64 -21.90 -13.53
N ASN A 59 2.66 -20.82 -14.30
CA ASN A 59 3.38 -20.73 -15.57
C ASN A 59 4.88 -20.41 -15.43
N TYR A 60 5.37 -20.15 -14.20
CA TYR A 60 6.74 -19.73 -13.94
C TYR A 60 7.37 -20.54 -12.79
N SER A 61 8.60 -20.99 -12.97
CA SER A 61 9.40 -21.49 -11.85
C SER A 61 9.76 -20.35 -10.88
N THR A 62 10.10 -20.67 -9.63
CA THR A 62 10.50 -19.64 -8.66
C THR A 62 11.70 -18.82 -9.14
N GLU A 63 12.67 -19.47 -9.77
CA GLU A 63 13.85 -18.83 -10.36
C GLU A 63 13.47 -17.85 -11.47
N GLN A 64 12.53 -18.23 -12.35
CA GLN A 64 12.01 -17.36 -13.40
C GLN A 64 11.27 -16.15 -12.82
N LEU A 65 10.49 -16.33 -11.76
CA LEU A 65 9.82 -15.22 -11.08
C LEU A 65 10.83 -14.25 -10.44
N ILE A 66 11.88 -14.77 -9.80
CA ILE A 66 12.96 -13.94 -9.23
C ILE A 66 13.69 -13.19 -10.34
N GLU A 67 13.93 -13.82 -11.49
CA GLU A 67 14.55 -13.16 -12.64
C GLU A 67 13.68 -12.01 -13.17
N ILE A 68 12.38 -12.25 -13.35
CA ILE A 68 11.42 -11.22 -13.80
C ILE A 68 11.34 -10.10 -12.76
N LEU A 69 11.33 -10.41 -11.46
CA LEU A 69 11.37 -9.44 -10.36
C LEU A 69 12.64 -8.61 -10.35
N SER A 70 13.79 -9.22 -10.67
CA SER A 70 15.08 -8.52 -10.74
C SER A 70 15.14 -7.53 -11.89
N LYS A 71 14.50 -7.85 -13.01
CA LYS A 71 14.43 -7.00 -14.21
C LYS A 71 13.31 -5.96 -14.15
N ASN A 72 12.39 -6.07 -13.19
CA ASN A 72 11.30 -5.12 -13.01
C ASN A 72 11.77 -3.87 -12.23
N GLU A 73 11.92 -2.76 -12.96
CA GLU A 73 12.34 -1.48 -12.37
C GLU A 73 11.31 -0.90 -11.41
N ALA A 74 10.00 -1.10 -11.65
CA ALA A 74 8.94 -0.56 -10.80
C ALA A 74 8.98 -1.19 -9.40
N ILE A 75 9.08 -2.52 -9.32
CA ILE A 75 9.24 -3.22 -8.03
C ILE A 75 10.54 -2.84 -7.35
N THR A 76 11.63 -2.76 -8.11
CA THR A 76 12.92 -2.32 -7.57
C THR A 76 12.84 -0.93 -6.94
N ARG A 77 12.14 0.00 -7.59
CA ARG A 77 11.89 1.34 -7.07
C ARG A 77 11.05 1.31 -5.80
N ILE A 78 9.97 0.53 -5.77
CA ILE A 78 9.10 0.41 -4.59
C ILE A 78 9.87 -0.14 -3.39
N ILE A 79 10.68 -1.19 -3.58
CA ILE A 79 11.50 -1.77 -2.50
C ILE A 79 12.48 -0.72 -1.96
N ARG A 80 13.07 0.10 -2.83
CA ARG A 80 13.96 1.19 -2.44
C ARG A 80 13.24 2.31 -1.69
N GLU A 81 12.08 2.75 -2.17
CA GLU A 81 11.26 3.78 -1.50
C GLU A 81 10.81 3.30 -0.11
N GLN A 82 10.38 2.04 0.00
CA GLN A 82 10.07 1.41 1.28
C GLN A 82 11.26 1.39 2.24
N ALA A 83 12.47 1.15 1.73
CA ALA A 83 13.69 1.21 2.54
C ALA A 83 14.02 2.61 3.04
N MET A 84 13.62 3.66 2.33
CA MET A 84 13.77 5.03 2.82
C MET A 84 12.80 5.35 3.95
N THR A 85 11.59 4.80 3.92
CA THR A 85 10.56 5.06 4.94
C THR A 85 10.65 4.14 6.15
N THR A 86 11.21 2.94 5.98
CA THR A 86 11.16 1.88 6.97
C THR A 86 12.57 1.39 7.28
N PRO A 87 13.23 1.86 8.35
CA PRO A 87 14.60 1.49 8.71
C PRO A 87 14.68 0.12 9.39
N ILE A 88 13.84 -0.83 8.98
CA ILE A 88 13.75 -2.19 9.52
C ILE A 88 14.29 -3.13 8.43
N SER A 89 15.17 -4.05 8.80
CA SER A 89 15.82 -4.94 7.82
C SER A 89 14.85 -5.86 7.08
N ASN A 90 13.78 -6.32 7.74
CA ASN A 90 12.80 -7.26 7.19
C ASN A 90 11.36 -6.73 7.34
N PRO A 91 10.95 -5.69 6.61
CA PRO A 91 9.61 -5.13 6.73
C PRO A 91 8.59 -5.80 5.81
N TRP A 92 9.04 -6.61 4.84
CA TRP A 92 8.15 -7.30 3.92
C TRP A 92 7.53 -8.53 4.58
N THR A 93 6.21 -8.62 4.50
CA THR A 93 5.41 -9.80 4.86
C THR A 93 4.78 -10.37 3.59
N GLU A 94 4.39 -11.65 3.62
CA GLU A 94 3.73 -12.33 2.49
C GLU A 94 2.58 -11.49 1.92
N ARG A 95 1.72 -10.96 2.80
CA ARG A 95 0.57 -10.12 2.39
C ARG A 95 0.99 -8.88 1.60
N ILE A 96 2.00 -8.15 2.06
CA ILE A 96 2.45 -6.90 1.43
C ILE A 96 3.19 -7.22 0.12
N MET A 97 4.01 -8.27 0.11
CA MET A 97 4.72 -8.75 -1.07
C MET A 97 3.74 -9.18 -2.16
N LEU A 98 2.75 -10.00 -1.84
CA LEU A 98 1.73 -10.47 -2.78
C LEU A 98 0.92 -9.32 -3.37
N ALA A 99 0.52 -8.34 -2.55
CA ALA A 99 -0.14 -7.14 -3.04
C ALA A 99 0.74 -6.35 -4.03
N CYS A 100 2.03 -6.20 -3.72
CA CYS A 100 2.99 -5.52 -4.60
C CYS A 100 3.17 -6.26 -5.94
N ILE A 101 3.33 -7.59 -5.92
CA ILE A 101 3.48 -8.40 -7.13
C ILE A 101 2.20 -8.34 -7.99
N ALA A 102 1.02 -8.49 -7.38
CA ALA A 102 -0.25 -8.43 -8.10
C ALA A 102 -0.48 -7.04 -8.72
N GLU A 103 -0.13 -5.98 -8.00
CA GLU A 103 -0.32 -4.62 -8.48
C GLU A 103 0.65 -4.25 -9.61
N TRP A 104 1.94 -4.61 -9.50
CA TRP A 104 2.98 -4.10 -10.39
C TRP A 104 3.45 -5.08 -11.47
N MET A 105 3.15 -6.37 -11.33
CA MET A 105 3.46 -7.39 -12.33
C MET A 105 2.23 -8.02 -12.94
N SER A 106 1.04 -7.78 -12.37
CA SER A 106 -0.17 -8.51 -12.74
C SER A 106 0.02 -10.04 -12.66
N ILE A 107 0.77 -10.51 -11.65
CA ILE A 107 0.99 -11.94 -11.39
C ILE A 107 0.25 -12.31 -10.11
N SER A 108 -0.54 -13.39 -10.15
CA SER A 108 -1.13 -13.98 -8.95
C SER A 108 -0.26 -15.14 -8.50
N VAL A 109 0.45 -14.96 -7.38
CA VAL A 109 1.22 -16.03 -6.75
C VAL A 109 0.28 -16.88 -5.88
N GLU A 110 0.26 -18.19 -6.11
CA GLU A 110 -0.60 -19.10 -5.35
C GLU A 110 -0.14 -19.22 -3.89
N PRO A 111 -1.06 -19.11 -2.91
CA PRO A 111 -0.73 -19.16 -1.49
C PRO A 111 -0.27 -20.55 -1.03
N ASP A 112 -0.59 -21.61 -1.79
CA ASP A 112 -0.32 -22.99 -1.42
C ASP A 112 1.12 -23.43 -1.73
N ASN A 113 1.87 -22.64 -2.51
CA ASN A 113 3.27 -22.91 -2.81
C ASN A 113 4.22 -22.26 -1.79
N ALA A 114 4.31 -22.89 -0.60
CA ALA A 114 5.09 -22.39 0.53
C ALA A 114 6.59 -22.18 0.22
N LEU A 115 7.18 -22.99 -0.66
CA LEU A 115 8.58 -22.84 -1.08
C LEU A 115 8.77 -21.56 -1.89
N GLN A 116 7.90 -21.35 -2.89
CA GLN A 116 7.94 -20.18 -3.76
C GLN A 116 7.71 -18.89 -2.97
N LEU A 117 6.72 -18.87 -2.06
CA LEU A 117 6.47 -17.72 -1.19
C LEU A 117 7.69 -17.38 -0.32
N ARG A 118 8.34 -18.38 0.25
CA ARG A 118 9.50 -18.18 1.12
C ARG A 118 10.67 -17.57 0.35
N GLU A 119 10.99 -18.09 -0.83
CA GLU A 119 12.10 -17.58 -1.64
C GLU A 119 11.83 -16.17 -2.15
N LEU A 120 10.59 -15.88 -2.57
CA LEU A 120 10.18 -14.53 -2.95
C LEU A 120 10.29 -13.56 -1.76
N LEU A 121 9.84 -13.98 -0.57
CA LEU A 121 9.92 -13.15 0.62
C LEU A 121 11.37 -12.89 1.04
N THR A 122 12.23 -13.90 0.93
CA THR A 122 13.68 -13.75 1.14
C THR A 122 14.25 -12.75 0.16
N TYR A 123 13.93 -12.85 -1.12
CA TYR A 123 14.38 -11.91 -2.14
C TYR A 123 13.99 -10.46 -1.82
N PHE A 124 12.71 -10.22 -1.48
CA PHE A 124 12.22 -8.87 -1.16
C PHE A 124 12.93 -8.27 0.06
N ASN A 125 13.12 -9.06 1.12
CA ASN A 125 13.80 -8.60 2.33
C ASN A 125 15.31 -8.41 2.14
N GLU A 126 15.99 -9.30 1.41
CA GLU A 126 17.41 -9.15 1.09
C GLU A 126 17.67 -7.91 0.24
N LYS A 127 16.83 -7.67 -0.78
CA LYS A 127 16.92 -6.48 -1.64
C LYS A 127 16.61 -5.20 -0.87
N HIS A 128 15.66 -5.24 0.06
CA HIS A 128 15.38 -4.13 0.99
C HIS A 128 16.61 -3.85 1.87
N ALA A 129 17.16 -4.86 2.53
CA ALA A 129 18.33 -4.73 3.38
C ALA A 129 19.56 -4.24 2.61
N TYR A 130 19.73 -4.66 1.35
CA TYR A 130 20.77 -4.14 0.46
C TYR A 130 20.64 -2.62 0.27
N PHE A 131 19.43 -2.12 -0.02
CA PHE A 131 19.22 -0.68 -0.17
C PHE A 131 19.45 0.09 1.14
N LEU A 132 18.99 -0.44 2.28
CA LEU A 132 19.28 0.15 3.59
C LEU A 132 20.79 0.27 3.84
N ARG A 133 21.56 -0.78 3.57
CA ARG A 133 23.02 -0.77 3.74
C ARG A 133 23.70 0.20 2.79
N ALA A 134 23.28 0.24 1.52
CA ALA A 134 23.82 1.16 0.53
C ALA A 134 23.58 2.62 0.92
N MET A 135 22.37 2.94 1.41
CA MET A 135 22.03 4.28 1.88
C MET A 135 22.84 4.66 3.13
N ASN A 136 22.92 3.77 4.12
CA ASN A 136 23.72 4.03 5.33
C ASN A 136 25.20 4.25 5.00
N LYS A 137 25.76 3.50 4.03
CA LYS A 137 27.13 3.70 3.57
C LYS A 137 27.32 5.09 2.94
N THR A 138 26.42 5.52 2.05
CA THR A 138 26.48 6.88 1.47
C THR A 138 26.33 7.98 2.52
N THR A 139 25.56 7.76 3.59
CA THR A 139 25.43 8.73 4.68
C THR A 139 26.70 8.84 5.53
N ILE A 140 27.39 7.71 5.76
CA ILE A 140 28.67 7.68 6.49
C ILE A 140 29.76 8.37 5.66
N ASP A 141 29.88 8.02 4.38
CA ASP A 141 30.88 8.62 3.48
C ASP A 141 30.66 10.15 3.32
N ALA A 142 29.40 10.61 3.26
CA ALA A 142 29.08 12.05 3.22
C ALA A 142 29.40 12.78 4.53
N ASN A 143 29.23 12.14 5.69
CA ASN A 143 29.57 12.74 6.98
C ASN A 143 31.09 12.81 7.21
N ASP A 144 31.86 11.84 6.71
CA ASP A 144 33.32 11.87 6.76
C ASP A 144 33.90 12.99 5.88
N GLU A 145 33.36 13.20 4.67
CA GLU A 145 33.75 14.35 3.82
C GLU A 145 33.42 15.71 4.45
N VAL A 146 32.29 15.83 5.17
CA VAL A 146 31.92 17.05 5.88
C VAL A 146 32.84 17.27 7.08
N SER A 147 33.15 16.23 7.85
CA SER A 147 34.08 16.32 9.00
C SER A 147 35.48 16.78 8.58
N ASP A 148 36.01 16.32 7.45
CA ASP A 148 37.34 16.71 6.98
C ASP A 148 37.40 18.17 6.48
N LYS A 149 36.30 18.71 5.92
CA LYS A 149 36.25 20.13 5.50
C LYS A 149 36.27 21.13 6.67
N TYR A 150 35.88 20.73 7.88
CA TYR A 150 35.88 21.60 9.06
C TYR A 150 37.09 21.41 9.99
N ARG A 151 38.02 20.49 9.67
CA ARG A 151 39.18 20.18 10.53
C ARG A 151 40.40 21.10 10.32
N PHE A 152 40.37 21.99 9.33
CA PHE A 152 41.50 22.88 8.97
C PHE A 152 41.32 24.35 9.41
N GLY A 153 40.60 24.62 10.50
CA GLY A 153 40.34 25.98 11.01
C GLY A 153 40.95 26.35 12.36
N ALA A 154 41.73 25.48 13.00
CA ALA A 154 42.24 25.72 14.36
C ALA A 154 43.75 25.49 14.46
N ARG A 155 44.54 26.39 13.85
CA ARG A 155 45.90 26.71 14.29
C ARG A 155 46.08 28.23 14.16
N GLY A 156 45.62 28.94 15.20
CA GLY A 156 46.14 30.25 15.56
C GLY A 156 47.35 30.10 16.47
#